data_AF-A0A8H6EXP6-F1
#
_entry.id   AF-A0A8H6EXP6-F1
#
_cell.length_a   1.000
_cell.length_b   1.000
_cell.length_c   1.000
_cell.angle_alpha   90.00
_cell.angle_beta   90.00
_cell.angle_gamma   90.00
#
_symmetry.space_group_name_H-M   'P 1'
#
loop_
_entity.id
_entity.type
_entity.pdbx_description
1 polymer ?
#
loop_
_entity_poly.entity_id
_entity_poly.type
_entity_poly.pdbx_seq_one_letter_code
_entity_poly.pdbx_strand_id
1 'polypeptide(L)'
;MSSNIFETPISLLNNLLEHLTSISQGRAVPVDYKLIDNACLILKGETSLYQNSENRILDQLVLAVLSTIRSDNTTSEAKNASVQVLDCILSHYEFDQILEHFGMKLFIQGLESEKERLQILVIDILSRADPADIIANTSVVLLLVQILNDPESSIALVNETEKCLFMLVRKGELVRRRIISDEVISNFRKIRTNPRVVPRLYDLVLELLPIVPNIPDDLYLVTTQEITSSNDILMDSLTVSFYHNLLVQISKNISLRPILDRLGEQISYISRIFCDPTFKPEIGNSDYIDAASFLCELSKLSLQKFVDADNSYHIIEHAISCYLTHKSCRYLLSNINPSTLESETIFLKNFKLEGITTSIYCNLIQDSKILAEELQINTADIEKLSVSDFLKILLSLVHTKYGLHKLTRDWSPLITNLLDINDILDSDIWRKKLDVVRELYDKRSQIGVWSQKIVEAYGLMRNGHPITSEADVMDTTGP
;
A
#
# COMPACT_ATOMS: atom_id res chain seq x y z
N MET A 1 13.73 -21.33 -52.91
CA MET A 1 13.73 -21.48 -51.44
C MET A 1 13.30 -20.15 -50.84
N SER A 2 12.27 -20.21 -49.98
CA SER A 2 11.79 -19.17 -49.05
C SER A 2 11.45 -17.78 -49.60
N SER A 3 10.30 -17.70 -50.28
CA SER A 3 9.50 -16.48 -50.30
C SER A 3 8.75 -16.36 -48.97
N ASN A 4 9.29 -15.57 -48.04
CA ASN A 4 8.52 -15.06 -46.90
C ASN A 4 7.48 -14.07 -47.47
N ILE A 5 6.31 -14.59 -47.81
CA ILE A 5 5.13 -13.76 -48.03
C ILE A 5 4.79 -13.22 -46.64
N PHE A 6 5.02 -11.93 -46.42
CA PHE A 6 4.40 -11.23 -45.31
C PHE A 6 2.89 -11.32 -45.54
N GLU A 7 2.23 -12.24 -44.85
CA GLU A 7 0.77 -12.26 -44.78
C GLU A 7 0.32 -10.88 -44.30
N THR A 8 -0.57 -10.25 -45.08
CA THR A 8 -1.18 -8.99 -44.66
C THR A 8 -1.94 -9.20 -43.34
N PRO A 9 -2.02 -8.20 -42.44
CA PRO A 9 -2.72 -8.34 -41.17
C PRO A 9 -4.14 -8.91 -41.30
N ILE A 10 -4.87 -8.45 -42.33
CA ILE A 10 -6.24 -8.92 -42.65
C ILE A 10 -6.27 -10.40 -43.08
N SER A 11 -5.29 -10.89 -43.84
CA SER A 11 -5.27 -12.31 -44.24
C SER A 11 -5.05 -13.23 -43.04
N LEU A 12 -4.20 -12.82 -42.10
CA LEU A 12 -3.94 -13.60 -40.88
C LEU A 12 -5.19 -13.62 -39.96
N LEU A 13 -5.90 -12.51 -39.84
CA LEU A 13 -7.17 -12.44 -39.10
C LEU A 13 -8.28 -13.29 -39.75
N ASN A 14 -8.34 -13.37 -41.08
CA ASN A 14 -9.27 -14.28 -41.78
C ASN A 14 -8.91 -15.76 -41.54
N ASN A 15 -7.63 -16.11 -41.56
CA ASN A 15 -7.17 -17.46 -41.22
C ASN A 15 -7.56 -17.83 -39.78
N LEU A 16 -7.41 -16.90 -38.84
CA LEU A 16 -7.88 -17.10 -37.46
C LEU A 16 -9.40 -17.30 -37.39
N LEU A 17 -10.18 -16.49 -38.12
CA LEU A 17 -11.64 -16.60 -38.16
C LEU A 17 -12.08 -17.98 -38.67
N GLU A 18 -11.49 -18.47 -39.76
CA GLU A 18 -11.77 -19.81 -40.29
C GLU A 18 -11.38 -20.92 -39.31
N HIS A 19 -10.24 -20.76 -38.64
CA HIS A 19 -9.76 -21.70 -37.64
C HIS A 19 -10.72 -21.79 -36.44
N LEU A 20 -11.11 -20.65 -35.85
CA LEU A 20 -12.04 -20.60 -34.72
C LEU A 20 -13.44 -21.11 -35.10
N THR A 21 -13.92 -20.80 -36.31
CA THR A 21 -15.20 -21.31 -36.81
C THR A 21 -15.17 -22.83 -37.02
N SER A 22 -14.03 -23.37 -37.46
CA SER A 22 -13.86 -24.82 -37.59
C SER A 22 -13.87 -25.53 -36.23
N ILE A 23 -13.22 -24.94 -35.23
CA ILE A 23 -13.22 -25.42 -33.84
C ILE A 23 -14.63 -25.37 -33.25
N SER A 24 -15.36 -24.26 -33.40
CA SER A 24 -16.69 -24.11 -32.80
C SER A 24 -17.72 -25.08 -33.37
N GLN A 25 -17.56 -25.48 -34.64
CA GLN A 25 -18.36 -26.51 -35.30
C GLN A 25 -18.01 -27.95 -34.87
N GLY A 26 -17.09 -28.15 -33.92
CA GLY A 26 -16.71 -29.48 -33.43
C GLY A 26 -15.89 -30.31 -34.41
N ARG A 27 -15.27 -29.67 -35.42
CA ARG A 27 -14.27 -30.35 -36.26
C ARG A 27 -13.05 -30.63 -35.38
N ALA A 28 -12.47 -31.83 -35.46
CA ALA A 28 -11.29 -32.24 -34.69
C ALA A 28 -10.02 -31.54 -35.17
N VAL A 29 -9.97 -30.21 -35.05
CA VAL A 29 -8.86 -29.36 -35.41
C VAL A 29 -8.13 -28.97 -34.12
N PRO A 30 -6.82 -29.26 -33.97
CA PRO A 30 -6.06 -28.83 -32.80
C PRO A 30 -5.91 -27.31 -32.80
N VAL A 31 -5.74 -26.72 -31.61
CA VAL A 31 -5.55 -25.27 -31.45
C VAL A 31 -4.21 -24.86 -32.06
N ASP A 32 -4.22 -23.95 -33.04
CA ASP A 32 -3.00 -23.38 -33.60
C ASP A 32 -2.54 -22.16 -32.78
N TYR A 33 -1.72 -22.42 -31.77
CA TYR A 33 -1.17 -21.39 -30.90
C TYR A 33 -0.34 -20.33 -31.63
N LYS A 34 0.38 -20.72 -32.68
CA LYS A 34 1.22 -19.79 -33.42
C LYS A 34 0.37 -18.80 -34.21
N LEU A 35 -0.72 -19.28 -34.82
CA LEU A 35 -1.69 -18.43 -35.47
C LEU A 35 -2.35 -17.47 -34.48
N ILE A 36 -2.75 -17.98 -33.30
CA ILE A 36 -3.39 -17.18 -32.25
C ILE A 36 -2.43 -16.12 -31.71
N ASP A 37 -1.19 -16.45 -31.39
CA ASP A 37 -0.21 -15.50 -30.85
C ASP A 37 0.14 -14.41 -31.87
N ASN A 38 0.31 -14.78 -33.15
CA ASN A 38 0.54 -13.81 -34.22
C ASN A 38 -0.67 -12.88 -34.43
N ALA A 39 -1.88 -13.43 -34.37
CA ALA A 39 -3.09 -12.62 -34.46
C ALA A 39 -3.25 -11.71 -33.25
N CYS A 40 -2.94 -12.18 -32.04
CA CYS A 40 -2.95 -11.35 -30.82
C CYS A 40 -1.95 -10.20 -30.91
N LEU A 41 -0.76 -10.41 -31.49
CA LEU A 41 0.22 -9.34 -31.72
C LEU A 41 -0.31 -8.27 -32.69
N ILE A 42 -0.98 -8.68 -33.76
CA ILE A 42 -1.62 -7.77 -34.72
C ILE A 42 -2.74 -6.98 -34.04
N LEU A 43 -3.65 -7.67 -33.36
CA LEU A 43 -4.79 -7.05 -32.67
C LEU A 43 -4.33 -6.02 -31.64
N LYS A 44 -3.26 -6.29 -30.88
CA LYS A 44 -2.69 -5.32 -29.91
C LYS A 44 -1.95 -4.15 -30.56
N GLY A 45 -1.28 -4.39 -31.69
CA GLY A 45 -0.34 -3.43 -32.29
C GLY A 45 -0.98 -2.45 -33.27
N GLU A 46 -2.08 -2.83 -33.90
CA GLU A 46 -2.58 -2.16 -35.10
C GLU A 46 -3.89 -1.40 -34.86
N THR A 47 -3.78 -0.21 -34.27
CA THR A 47 -4.93 0.65 -33.90
C THR A 47 -5.83 1.04 -35.09
N SER A 48 -5.29 1.04 -36.32
CA SER A 48 -6.06 1.33 -37.53
C SER A 48 -7.20 0.33 -37.82
N LEU A 49 -7.10 -0.90 -37.29
CA LEU A 49 -8.15 -1.92 -37.42
C LEU A 49 -9.46 -1.51 -36.75
N TYR A 50 -9.38 -0.68 -35.71
CA TYR A 50 -10.49 -0.26 -34.85
C TYR A 50 -11.10 1.09 -35.26
N GLN A 51 -10.44 1.84 -36.16
CA GLN A 51 -10.91 3.16 -36.61
C GLN A 51 -11.84 3.09 -37.82
N ASN A 52 -11.82 1.98 -38.56
CA ASN A 52 -12.63 1.79 -39.77
C ASN A 52 -13.93 1.05 -39.43
N SER A 53 -15.06 1.75 -39.37
CA SER A 53 -16.40 1.19 -39.18
C SER A 53 -16.85 0.19 -40.25
N GLU A 54 -16.11 0.07 -41.37
CA GLU A 54 -16.37 -0.92 -42.42
C GLU A 54 -15.69 -2.28 -42.17
N ASN A 55 -14.85 -2.39 -41.14
CA ASN A 55 -14.01 -3.56 -40.90
C ASN A 55 -14.77 -4.68 -40.15
N ARG A 56 -15.73 -5.30 -40.85
CA ARG A 56 -16.60 -6.39 -40.35
C ARG A 56 -15.86 -7.62 -39.79
N ILE A 57 -14.55 -7.71 -40.00
CA ILE A 57 -13.74 -8.85 -39.57
C ILE A 57 -13.66 -8.95 -38.05
N LEU A 58 -13.63 -7.81 -37.33
CA LEU A 58 -13.60 -7.81 -35.86
C LEU A 58 -14.92 -8.31 -35.28
N ASP A 59 -16.05 -7.88 -35.83
CA ASP A 59 -17.38 -8.38 -35.43
C ASP A 59 -17.52 -9.89 -35.67
N GLN A 60 -17.05 -10.36 -36.83
CA GLN A 60 -17.05 -11.78 -37.16
C GLN A 60 -16.14 -12.59 -36.23
N LEU A 61 -14.96 -12.05 -35.89
CA LEU A 61 -14.04 -12.66 -34.94
C LEU A 61 -14.65 -12.74 -33.54
N VAL A 62 -15.27 -11.66 -33.06
CA VAL A 62 -15.99 -11.66 -31.78
C VAL A 62 -17.06 -12.75 -31.75
N LEU A 63 -17.88 -12.85 -32.81
CA LEU A 63 -18.92 -13.88 -32.91
C LEU A 63 -18.32 -15.29 -32.92
N ALA A 64 -17.24 -15.52 -33.66
CA ALA A 64 -16.56 -16.80 -33.72
C ALA A 64 -15.97 -17.18 -32.35
N VAL A 65 -15.28 -16.25 -31.69
CA VAL A 65 -14.73 -16.41 -30.33
C VAL A 65 -15.83 -16.76 -29.33
N LEU A 66 -16.94 -16.01 -29.32
CA LEU A 66 -18.09 -16.30 -28.46
C LEU A 66 -18.70 -17.67 -28.75
N SER A 67 -18.78 -18.06 -30.02
CA SER A 67 -19.28 -19.39 -30.41
C SER A 67 -18.39 -20.51 -29.88
N THR A 68 -17.06 -20.33 -29.90
CA THR A 68 -16.11 -21.28 -29.33
C THR A 68 -16.24 -21.36 -27.82
N ILE A 69 -16.32 -20.21 -27.13
CA ILE A 69 -16.44 -20.15 -25.66
C ILE A 69 -17.71 -20.86 -25.18
N ARG A 70 -18.84 -20.65 -25.86
CA ARG A 70 -20.16 -21.20 -25.50
C ARG A 70 -20.38 -22.64 -25.94
N SER A 71 -19.63 -23.14 -26.92
CA SER A 71 -19.85 -24.48 -27.46
C SER A 71 -19.44 -25.55 -26.45
N ASP A 72 -20.33 -26.52 -26.20
CA ASP A 72 -20.04 -27.71 -25.38
C ASP A 72 -19.09 -28.68 -26.10
N ASN A 73 -18.93 -28.53 -27.42
CA ASN A 73 -18.10 -29.40 -28.26
C ASN A 73 -16.63 -28.96 -28.34
N THR A 74 -16.21 -27.97 -27.55
CA THR A 74 -14.87 -27.38 -27.62
C THR A 74 -14.04 -27.69 -26.38
N THR A 75 -12.74 -27.91 -26.57
CA THR A 75 -11.81 -28.22 -25.48
C THR A 75 -11.58 -27.01 -24.57
N SER A 76 -11.21 -27.24 -23.31
CA SER A 76 -10.86 -26.14 -22.39
C SER A 76 -9.68 -25.31 -22.92
N GLU A 77 -8.79 -25.94 -23.67
CA GLU A 77 -7.65 -25.32 -24.36
C GLU A 77 -8.10 -24.31 -25.42
N ALA A 78 -9.03 -24.70 -26.30
CA ALA A 78 -9.61 -23.83 -27.31
C ALA A 78 -10.40 -22.67 -26.71
N LYS A 79 -11.15 -22.91 -25.62
CA LYS A 79 -11.86 -21.86 -24.88
C LYS A 79 -10.89 -20.83 -24.31
N ASN A 80 -9.80 -21.28 -23.68
CA ASN A 80 -8.77 -20.41 -23.12
C ASN A 80 -8.08 -19.55 -24.19
N ALA A 81 -7.76 -20.13 -25.34
CA ALA A 81 -7.15 -19.40 -26.44
C ALA A 81 -8.13 -18.40 -27.07
N SER A 82 -9.42 -18.75 -27.14
CA SER A 82 -10.48 -17.83 -27.59
C SER A 82 -10.66 -16.65 -26.64
N VAL A 83 -10.57 -16.86 -25.33
CA VAL A 83 -10.60 -15.76 -24.33
C VAL A 83 -9.41 -14.82 -24.50
N GLN A 84 -8.22 -15.33 -24.82
CA GLN A 84 -7.03 -14.49 -25.10
C GLN A 84 -7.24 -13.61 -26.34
N VAL A 85 -7.82 -14.17 -27.41
CA VAL A 85 -8.19 -13.38 -28.60
C VAL A 85 -9.23 -12.33 -28.24
N LEU A 86 -10.25 -12.69 -27.44
CA LEU A 86 -11.28 -11.76 -26.98
C LEU A 86 -10.67 -10.58 -26.22
N ASP A 87 -9.77 -10.86 -25.28
CA ASP A 87 -9.05 -9.84 -24.50
C ASP A 87 -8.30 -8.85 -25.41
N CYS A 88 -7.57 -9.36 -26.41
CA CYS A 88 -6.86 -8.51 -27.36
C CYS A 88 -7.82 -7.60 -28.14
N ILE A 89 -8.96 -8.14 -28.59
CA ILE A 89 -9.98 -7.35 -29.31
C ILE A 89 -10.55 -6.27 -28.39
N LEU A 90 -11.00 -6.65 -27.19
CA LEU A 90 -11.72 -5.76 -26.27
C LEU A 90 -10.82 -4.74 -25.56
N SER A 91 -9.50 -4.93 -25.56
CA SER A 91 -8.54 -3.97 -25.03
C SER A 91 -8.56 -2.60 -25.73
N HIS A 92 -9.05 -2.53 -26.98
CA HIS A 92 -9.11 -1.32 -27.78
C HIS A 92 -10.49 -0.66 -27.84
N TYR A 93 -11.53 -1.32 -27.32
CA TYR A 93 -12.89 -0.77 -27.29
C TYR A 93 -13.16 -0.04 -25.98
N GLU A 94 -13.90 1.06 -26.06
CA GLU A 94 -14.45 1.72 -24.89
C GLU A 94 -15.61 0.90 -24.31
N PHE A 95 -15.86 1.06 -23.01
CA PHE A 95 -16.88 0.26 -22.33
C PHE A 95 -18.27 0.34 -22.99
N ASP A 96 -18.68 1.54 -23.43
CA ASP A 96 -19.97 1.75 -24.09
C ASP A 96 -20.09 0.95 -25.39
N GLN A 97 -19.02 0.91 -26.18
CA GLN A 97 -18.98 0.13 -27.43
C GLN A 97 -19.11 -1.37 -27.15
N ILE A 98 -18.39 -1.86 -26.13
CA ILE A 98 -18.52 -3.27 -25.71
C ILE A 98 -19.93 -3.54 -25.18
N LEU A 99 -20.50 -2.62 -24.40
CA LEU A 99 -21.84 -2.78 -23.86
C LEU A 99 -22.89 -2.84 -24.98
N GLU A 100 -22.77 -2.06 -26.04
CA GLU A 100 -23.66 -2.11 -27.21
C GLU A 100 -23.60 -3.47 -27.92
N HIS A 101 -22.40 -4.05 -28.04
CA HIS A 101 -22.18 -5.29 -28.80
C HIS A 101 -22.59 -6.54 -28.02
N PHE A 102 -22.29 -6.58 -26.71
CA PHE A 102 -22.49 -7.76 -25.89
C PHE A 102 -23.72 -7.64 -24.98
N GLY A 103 -24.08 -6.43 -24.57
CA GLY A 103 -25.12 -6.20 -23.58
C GLY A 103 -24.76 -6.70 -22.18
N MET A 104 -25.38 -6.10 -21.17
CA MET A 104 -25.08 -6.42 -19.76
C MET A 104 -25.32 -7.89 -19.40
N LYS A 105 -26.28 -8.54 -20.07
CA LYS A 105 -26.62 -9.95 -19.84
C LYS A 105 -25.43 -10.89 -20.09
N LEU A 106 -24.59 -10.59 -21.08
CA LEU A 106 -23.44 -11.44 -21.40
C LEU A 106 -22.31 -11.28 -20.38
N PHE A 107 -22.12 -10.08 -19.81
CA PHE A 107 -21.20 -9.90 -18.69
C PHE A 107 -21.64 -10.71 -17.47
N ILE A 108 -22.93 -10.68 -17.13
CA ILE A 108 -23.49 -11.49 -16.04
C ILE A 108 -23.21 -12.99 -16.28
N GLN A 109 -23.49 -13.50 -17.48
CA GLN A 109 -23.19 -14.90 -17.84
C GLN A 109 -21.70 -15.22 -17.80
N GLY A 110 -20.83 -14.26 -18.14
CA GLY A 110 -19.39 -14.42 -18.07
C GLY A 110 -18.87 -14.48 -16.63
N LEU A 111 -19.44 -13.69 -15.71
CA LEU A 111 -19.15 -13.77 -14.27
C LEU A 111 -19.63 -15.09 -13.65
N GLU A 112 -20.77 -15.60 -14.09
CA GLU A 112 -21.34 -16.89 -13.65
C GLU A 112 -20.65 -18.11 -14.29
N SER A 113 -19.71 -17.89 -15.21
CA SER A 113 -19.01 -18.98 -15.89
C SER A 113 -18.01 -19.69 -14.96
N GLU A 114 -17.90 -21.01 -15.09
CA GLU A 114 -16.84 -21.80 -14.42
C GLU A 114 -15.42 -21.52 -14.98
N LYS A 115 -15.28 -20.65 -15.97
CA LYS A 115 -14.00 -20.34 -16.61
C LYS A 115 -13.40 -19.07 -16.02
N GLU A 116 -12.47 -19.26 -15.09
CA GLU A 116 -11.76 -18.18 -14.38
C GLU A 116 -11.18 -17.10 -15.31
N ARG A 117 -10.53 -17.50 -16.43
CA ARG A 117 -10.00 -16.52 -17.40
C ARG A 117 -11.08 -15.63 -18.01
N LEU A 118 -12.28 -16.17 -18.24
CA LEU A 118 -13.41 -15.40 -18.75
C LEU A 118 -13.95 -14.48 -17.65
N GLN A 119 -14.06 -14.95 -16.41
CA GLN A 119 -14.45 -14.12 -15.27
C GLN A 119 -13.49 -12.93 -15.13
N ILE A 120 -12.17 -13.17 -15.12
CA ILE A 120 -11.14 -12.13 -15.03
C ILE A 120 -11.29 -11.10 -16.16
N LEU A 121 -11.43 -11.55 -17.42
CA LEU A 121 -11.62 -10.63 -18.55
C LEU A 121 -12.88 -9.77 -18.37
N VAL A 122 -14.00 -10.37 -17.97
CA VAL A 122 -15.25 -9.64 -17.75
C VAL A 122 -15.11 -8.64 -16.61
N ILE A 123 -14.46 -9.02 -15.51
CA ILE A 123 -14.19 -8.16 -14.37
C ILE A 123 -13.33 -6.96 -14.77
N ASP A 124 -12.28 -7.20 -15.57
CA ASP A 124 -11.41 -6.14 -16.07
C ASP A 124 -12.19 -5.16 -16.98
N ILE A 125 -13.03 -5.66 -17.88
CA ILE A 125 -13.91 -4.82 -18.70
C ILE A 125 -14.87 -3.99 -17.83
N LEU A 126 -15.51 -4.62 -16.84
CA LEU A 126 -16.42 -3.93 -15.92
C LEU A 126 -15.71 -2.82 -15.12
N SER A 127 -14.44 -3.00 -14.77
CA SER A 127 -13.66 -1.97 -14.05
C SER A 127 -13.48 -0.66 -14.85
N ARG A 128 -13.60 -0.75 -16.18
CA ARG A 128 -13.50 0.37 -17.12
C ARG A 128 -14.84 1.11 -17.31
N ALA A 129 -15.93 0.64 -16.71
CA ALA A 129 -17.25 1.23 -16.88
C ALA A 129 -17.27 2.74 -16.58
N ASP A 130 -17.83 3.50 -17.51
CA ASP A 130 -17.98 4.95 -17.43
C ASP A 130 -19.26 5.37 -18.19
N PRO A 131 -20.32 5.86 -17.51
CA PRO A 131 -20.41 6.04 -16.08
C PRO A 131 -20.55 4.70 -15.34
N ALA A 132 -19.78 4.51 -14.25
CA ALA A 132 -19.81 3.28 -13.45
C ALA A 132 -21.21 2.93 -12.90
N ASP A 133 -22.06 3.93 -12.71
CA ASP A 133 -23.43 3.79 -12.19
C ASP A 133 -24.36 2.97 -13.09
N ILE A 134 -24.00 2.73 -14.35
CA ILE A 134 -24.75 1.83 -15.24
C ILE A 134 -24.84 0.39 -14.71
N ILE A 135 -23.89 -0.01 -13.86
CA ILE A 135 -23.82 -1.34 -13.26
C ILE A 135 -24.63 -1.43 -11.96
N ALA A 136 -24.93 -0.30 -11.29
CA ALA A 136 -25.48 -0.29 -9.93
C ALA A 136 -26.82 -1.02 -9.77
N ASN A 137 -27.68 -0.96 -10.81
CA ASN A 137 -29.01 -1.60 -10.82
C ASN A 137 -29.00 -3.04 -11.36
N THR A 138 -27.82 -3.67 -11.46
CA THR A 138 -27.64 -5.03 -11.98
C THR A 138 -27.21 -6.00 -10.87
N SER A 139 -27.10 -7.30 -11.19
CA SER A 139 -26.55 -8.31 -10.28
C SER A 139 -25.01 -8.30 -10.21
N VAL A 140 -24.32 -7.52 -11.04
CA VAL A 140 -22.85 -7.54 -11.14
C VAL A 140 -22.16 -7.30 -9.81
N VAL A 141 -22.54 -6.24 -9.06
CA VAL A 141 -21.92 -5.94 -7.75
C VAL A 141 -22.08 -7.12 -6.79
N LEU A 142 -23.24 -7.77 -6.80
CA LEU A 142 -23.50 -8.94 -5.98
C LEU A 142 -22.65 -10.15 -6.40
N LEU A 143 -22.54 -10.41 -7.71
CA LEU A 143 -21.74 -11.51 -8.26
C LEU A 143 -20.25 -11.34 -7.92
N LEU A 144 -19.71 -10.11 -8.02
CA LEU A 144 -18.34 -9.80 -7.61
C LEU A 144 -18.13 -10.13 -6.12
N VAL A 145 -19.06 -9.75 -5.24
CA VAL A 145 -18.97 -10.09 -3.81
C VAL A 145 -19.13 -11.59 -3.56
N GLN A 146 -19.91 -12.30 -4.36
CA GLN A 146 -20.02 -13.77 -4.28
C GLN A 146 -18.72 -14.47 -4.68
N ILE A 147 -18.00 -13.96 -5.68
CA ILE A 147 -16.65 -14.45 -6.04
C ILE A 147 -15.68 -14.28 -4.86
N LEU A 148 -15.71 -13.14 -4.15
CA LEU A 148 -14.86 -12.96 -2.96
C LEU A 148 -15.18 -13.95 -1.84
N ASN A 149 -16.44 -14.38 -1.73
CA ASN A 149 -16.91 -15.35 -0.74
C ASN A 149 -16.56 -16.81 -1.07
N ASP A 150 -16.14 -17.12 -2.29
CA ASP A 150 -15.75 -18.46 -2.69
C ASP A 150 -14.30 -18.77 -2.26
N PRO A 151 -14.09 -19.70 -1.30
CA PRO A 151 -12.74 -20.05 -0.84
C PRO A 151 -11.87 -20.70 -1.91
N GLU A 152 -12.46 -21.27 -2.96
CA GLU A 152 -11.72 -21.95 -4.03
C GLU A 152 -11.30 -20.99 -5.16
N SER A 153 -11.77 -19.74 -5.12
CA SER A 153 -11.36 -18.70 -6.09
C SER A 153 -9.86 -18.41 -5.99
N SER A 154 -9.22 -18.34 -7.15
CA SER A 154 -7.78 -18.09 -7.26
C SER A 154 -7.40 -16.68 -6.79
N ILE A 155 -6.13 -16.49 -6.43
CA ILE A 155 -5.59 -15.17 -6.05
C ILE A 155 -5.75 -14.15 -7.19
N ALA A 156 -5.56 -14.58 -8.46
CA ALA A 156 -5.68 -13.68 -9.60
C ALA A 156 -7.10 -13.16 -9.79
N LEU A 157 -8.10 -14.05 -9.63
CA LEU A 157 -9.51 -13.70 -9.71
C LEU A 157 -9.92 -12.76 -8.57
N VAL A 158 -9.48 -13.04 -7.34
CA VAL A 158 -9.76 -12.21 -6.16
C VAL A 158 -9.20 -10.80 -6.33
N ASN A 159 -7.91 -10.68 -6.71
CA ASN A 159 -7.26 -9.38 -6.87
C ASN A 159 -7.95 -8.50 -7.93
N GLU A 160 -8.33 -9.08 -9.08
CA GLU A 160 -9.05 -8.32 -10.11
C GLU A 160 -10.48 -7.97 -9.65
N THR A 161 -11.13 -8.83 -8.86
CA THR A 161 -12.45 -8.56 -8.28
C THR A 161 -12.41 -7.38 -7.30
N GLU A 162 -11.44 -7.37 -6.37
CA GLU A 162 -11.25 -6.28 -5.40
C GLU A 162 -10.97 -4.95 -6.10
N LYS A 163 -10.02 -4.95 -7.04
CA LYS A 163 -9.68 -3.80 -7.87
C LYS A 163 -10.89 -3.28 -8.65
N CYS A 164 -11.70 -4.18 -9.24
CA CYS A 164 -12.91 -3.79 -9.96
C CYS A 164 -13.94 -3.15 -9.03
N LEU A 165 -14.23 -3.77 -7.88
CA LEU A 165 -15.14 -3.20 -6.87
C LEU A 165 -14.68 -1.81 -6.42
N PHE A 166 -13.39 -1.66 -6.09
CA PHE A 166 -12.83 -0.36 -5.71
C PHE A 166 -13.01 0.69 -6.79
N MET A 167 -12.70 0.35 -8.05
CA MET A 167 -12.83 1.28 -9.19
C MET A 167 -14.29 1.69 -9.44
N LEU A 168 -15.22 0.75 -9.35
CA LEU A 168 -16.65 1.02 -9.52
C LEU A 168 -17.19 1.93 -8.40
N VAL A 169 -16.84 1.64 -7.15
CA VAL A 169 -17.25 2.44 -5.97
C VAL A 169 -16.63 3.84 -6.00
N ARG A 170 -15.39 3.96 -6.46
CA ARG A 170 -14.70 5.25 -6.58
C ARG A 170 -15.37 6.18 -7.60
N LYS A 171 -15.87 5.60 -8.71
CA LYS A 171 -16.48 6.35 -9.83
C LYS A 171 -17.99 6.55 -9.70
N GLY A 172 -18.72 5.64 -9.03
CA GLY A 172 -20.18 5.57 -9.05
C GLY A 172 -20.84 5.76 -7.68
N GLU A 173 -21.69 6.79 -7.55
CA GLU A 173 -22.47 7.04 -6.34
C GLU A 173 -23.57 6.01 -6.11
N LEU A 174 -24.21 5.53 -7.18
CA LEU A 174 -25.21 4.47 -7.08
C LEU A 174 -24.54 3.13 -6.74
N VAL A 175 -23.33 2.90 -7.21
CA VAL A 175 -22.53 1.74 -6.80
C VAL A 175 -22.20 1.80 -5.30
N ARG A 176 -21.81 2.97 -4.78
CA ARG A 176 -21.64 3.20 -3.32
C ARG A 176 -22.91 2.85 -2.53
N ARG A 177 -24.10 3.15 -3.06
CA ARG A 177 -25.36 2.78 -2.41
C ARG A 177 -25.67 1.29 -2.54
N ARG A 178 -25.30 0.67 -3.67
CA ARG A 178 -25.50 -0.76 -3.90
C ARG A 178 -24.63 -1.62 -2.99
N ILE A 179 -23.38 -1.21 -2.74
CA ILE A 179 -22.46 -2.00 -1.90
C ILE A 179 -22.91 -2.07 -0.44
N ILE A 180 -23.65 -1.07 0.04
CA ILE A 180 -24.26 -1.04 1.38
C ILE A 180 -25.69 -1.58 1.42
N SER A 181 -26.22 -2.11 0.32
CA SER A 181 -27.57 -2.69 0.30
C SER A 181 -27.61 -4.00 1.11
N ASP A 182 -28.76 -4.30 1.73
CA ASP A 182 -28.93 -5.47 2.61
C ASP A 182 -28.47 -6.78 1.98
N GLU A 183 -28.73 -6.95 0.68
CA GLU A 183 -28.33 -8.13 -0.09
C GLU A 183 -26.81 -8.30 -0.18
N VAL A 184 -26.09 -7.20 -0.44
CA VAL A 184 -24.62 -7.22 -0.56
C VAL A 184 -23.99 -7.33 0.82
N ILE A 185 -24.47 -6.57 1.81
CA ILE A 185 -24.03 -6.67 3.21
C ILE A 185 -24.23 -8.08 3.76
N SER A 186 -25.34 -8.75 3.44
CA SER A 186 -25.56 -10.14 3.83
C SER A 186 -24.50 -11.08 3.28
N ASN A 187 -23.93 -10.82 2.10
CA ASN A 187 -22.85 -11.64 1.56
C ASN A 187 -21.51 -11.30 2.20
N PHE A 188 -21.21 -10.02 2.48
CA PHE A 188 -20.04 -9.66 3.29
C PHE A 188 -20.06 -10.31 4.68
N ARG A 189 -21.24 -10.40 5.32
CA ARG A 189 -21.39 -11.13 6.60
C ARG A 189 -21.04 -12.62 6.47
N LYS A 190 -21.32 -13.26 5.33
CA LYS A 190 -20.89 -14.65 5.08
C LYS A 190 -19.36 -14.74 4.98
N ILE A 191 -18.73 -13.81 4.26
CA ILE A 191 -17.25 -13.72 4.17
C ILE A 191 -16.66 -13.57 5.57
N ARG A 192 -17.23 -12.67 6.39
CA ARG A 192 -16.78 -12.39 7.77
C ARG A 192 -16.80 -13.62 8.69
N THR A 193 -17.70 -14.57 8.44
CA THR A 193 -17.81 -15.82 9.22
C THR A 193 -16.89 -16.94 8.74
N ASN A 194 -16.26 -16.80 7.57
CA ASN A 194 -15.42 -17.84 6.99
C ASN A 194 -13.92 -17.46 7.12
N PRO A 195 -13.13 -18.17 7.97
CA PRO A 195 -11.73 -17.82 8.23
C PRO A 195 -10.84 -17.91 6.98
N ARG A 196 -11.23 -18.67 5.94
CA ARG A 196 -10.44 -18.78 4.70
C ARG A 196 -10.51 -17.53 3.82
N VAL A 197 -11.58 -16.74 3.95
CA VAL A 197 -11.87 -15.62 3.04
C VAL A 197 -12.06 -14.29 3.77
N VAL A 198 -12.20 -14.29 5.09
CA VAL A 198 -12.28 -13.05 5.88
C VAL A 198 -11.11 -12.08 5.66
N PRO A 199 -9.85 -12.50 5.37
CA PRO A 199 -8.80 -11.55 5.04
C PRO A 199 -9.12 -10.68 3.82
N ARG A 200 -9.81 -11.25 2.81
CA ARG A 200 -10.28 -10.52 1.61
C ARG A 200 -11.27 -9.41 1.99
N LEU A 201 -12.11 -9.66 2.99
CA LEU A 201 -13.02 -8.63 3.51
C LEU A 201 -12.26 -7.51 4.21
N TYR A 202 -11.23 -7.83 4.99
CA TYR A 202 -10.40 -6.83 5.67
C TYR A 202 -9.68 -5.91 4.67
N ASP A 203 -9.05 -6.50 3.65
CA ASP A 203 -8.38 -5.73 2.59
C ASP A 203 -9.38 -4.83 1.85
N LEU A 204 -10.52 -5.38 1.44
CA LEU A 204 -11.57 -4.60 0.78
C LEU A 204 -12.12 -3.47 1.67
N VAL A 205 -12.39 -3.73 2.95
CA VAL A 205 -12.91 -2.71 3.88
C VAL A 205 -11.93 -1.55 4.04
N LEU A 206 -10.62 -1.81 4.13
CA LEU A 206 -9.61 -0.76 4.22
C LEU A 206 -9.63 0.17 3.00
N GLU A 207 -9.87 -0.37 1.81
CA GLU A 207 -9.97 0.42 0.58
C GLU A 207 -11.30 1.17 0.45
N LEU A 208 -12.40 0.56 0.88
CA LEU A 208 -13.74 1.12 0.72
C LEU A 208 -14.07 2.19 1.77
N LEU A 209 -13.62 2.05 3.02
CA LEU A 209 -13.98 2.95 4.13
C LEU A 209 -13.79 4.45 3.82
N PRO A 210 -12.66 4.91 3.24
CA PRO A 210 -12.49 6.32 2.89
C PRO A 210 -13.55 6.88 1.94
N ILE A 211 -14.17 6.01 1.13
CA ILE A 211 -15.13 6.35 0.07
C ILE A 211 -16.57 6.04 0.50
N VAL A 212 -16.75 5.04 1.36
CA VAL A 212 -18.03 4.55 1.89
C VAL A 212 -17.91 4.46 3.42
N PRO A 213 -18.00 5.59 4.15
CA PRO A 213 -17.78 5.61 5.60
C PRO A 213 -18.89 4.92 6.41
N ASN A 214 -20.02 4.59 5.78
CA ASN A 214 -21.19 3.98 6.41
C ASN A 214 -21.20 2.44 6.33
N ILE A 215 -20.04 1.81 6.06
CA ILE A 215 -19.92 0.35 6.12
C ILE A 215 -20.29 -0.12 7.55
N PRO A 216 -21.18 -1.13 7.69
CA PRO A 216 -21.58 -1.62 9.01
C PRO A 216 -20.39 -2.09 9.84
N ASP A 217 -20.37 -1.66 11.10
CA ASP A 217 -19.28 -1.96 12.04
C ASP A 217 -19.06 -3.46 12.26
N ASP A 218 -20.13 -4.27 12.21
CA ASP A 218 -20.06 -5.72 12.41
C ASP A 218 -19.22 -6.45 11.36
N LEU A 219 -18.95 -5.82 10.21
CA LEU A 219 -18.11 -6.41 9.16
C LEU A 219 -16.62 -6.36 9.49
N TYR A 220 -16.18 -5.44 10.34
CA TYR A 220 -14.75 -5.17 10.55
C TYR A 220 -14.34 -4.91 12.00
N LEU A 221 -15.29 -4.71 12.92
CA LEU A 221 -15.04 -4.73 14.36
C LEU A 221 -15.22 -6.16 14.88
N VAL A 222 -14.11 -6.76 15.32
CA VAL A 222 -14.09 -8.11 15.89
C VAL A 222 -14.36 -8.02 17.38
N THR A 223 -15.33 -8.77 17.88
CA THR A 223 -15.66 -8.79 19.31
C THR A 223 -14.61 -9.54 20.12
N THR A 224 -14.55 -9.24 21.42
CA THR A 224 -13.67 -9.91 22.39
C THR A 224 -13.90 -11.42 22.43
N GLN A 225 -15.15 -11.87 22.22
CA GLN A 225 -15.48 -13.29 22.17
C GLN A 225 -14.88 -13.98 20.94
N GLU A 226 -14.98 -13.37 19.77
CA GLU A 226 -14.38 -13.89 18.53
C GLU A 226 -12.86 -13.96 18.65
N ILE A 227 -12.27 -12.88 19.16
CA ILE A 227 -10.84 -12.74 19.44
C ILE A 227 -10.30 -13.85 20.36
N THR A 228 -11.02 -14.15 21.44
CA THR A 228 -10.56 -15.14 22.42
C THR A 228 -10.77 -16.57 21.94
N SER A 229 -11.74 -16.81 21.05
CA SER A 229 -12.06 -18.12 20.49
C SER A 229 -11.18 -18.56 19.32
N SER A 230 -10.50 -17.62 18.65
CA SER A 230 -9.57 -17.92 17.56
C SER A 230 -8.32 -18.63 18.08
N ASN A 231 -8.02 -19.83 17.60
CA ASN A 231 -6.74 -20.52 17.84
C ASN A 231 -5.83 -20.47 16.60
N ASP A 232 -6.16 -19.61 15.64
CA ASP A 232 -5.41 -19.48 14.39
C ASP A 232 -4.47 -18.27 14.45
N ILE A 233 -3.18 -18.57 14.59
CA ILE A 233 -2.08 -17.61 14.71
C ILE A 233 -2.03 -16.68 13.49
N LEU A 234 -2.30 -17.21 12.29
CA LEU A 234 -2.27 -16.41 11.06
C LEU A 234 -3.43 -15.42 11.05
N MET A 235 -4.62 -15.86 11.48
CA MET A 235 -5.78 -14.98 11.56
C MET A 235 -5.64 -13.89 12.61
N ASP A 236 -5.08 -14.20 13.77
CA ASP A 236 -4.80 -13.21 14.81
C ASP A 236 -3.78 -12.18 14.31
N SER A 237 -2.70 -12.62 13.65
CA SER A 237 -1.70 -11.75 13.00
C SER A 237 -2.32 -10.84 11.92
N LEU A 238 -3.15 -11.40 11.03
CA LEU A 238 -3.88 -10.63 10.03
C LEU A 238 -4.84 -9.61 10.66
N THR A 239 -5.46 -9.95 11.79
CA THR A 239 -6.37 -9.06 12.52
C THR A 239 -5.61 -7.87 13.13
N VAL A 240 -4.46 -8.10 13.76
CA VAL A 240 -3.61 -7.00 14.27
C VAL A 240 -3.13 -6.10 13.12
N SER A 241 -2.68 -6.72 12.02
CA SER A 241 -2.22 -6.00 10.82
C SER A 241 -3.34 -5.16 10.21
N PHE A 242 -4.55 -5.70 10.11
CA PHE A 242 -5.74 -4.97 9.67
C PHE A 242 -6.00 -3.73 10.52
N TYR A 243 -5.98 -3.86 11.85
CA TYR A 243 -6.24 -2.72 12.73
C TYR A 243 -5.12 -1.69 12.73
N HIS A 244 -3.85 -2.10 12.58
CA HIS A 244 -2.76 -1.16 12.34
C HIS A 244 -3.02 -0.35 11.06
N ASN A 245 -3.33 -1.02 9.95
CA ASN A 245 -3.63 -0.37 8.68
C ASN A 245 -4.88 0.50 8.76
N LEU A 246 -5.88 0.13 9.56
CA LEU A 246 -7.07 0.96 9.82
C LEU A 246 -6.68 2.27 10.51
N LEU A 247 -5.81 2.25 11.52
CA LEU A 247 -5.31 3.48 12.14
C LEU A 247 -4.55 4.35 11.14
N VAL A 248 -3.75 3.74 10.26
CA VAL A 248 -3.07 4.45 9.16
C VAL A 248 -4.06 5.09 8.18
N GLN A 249 -5.19 4.43 7.90
CA GLN A 249 -6.23 5.03 7.07
C GLN A 249 -6.97 6.18 7.78
N ILE A 250 -7.21 6.05 9.10
CA ILE A 250 -7.81 7.11 9.91
C ILE A 250 -6.89 8.34 10.01
N SER A 251 -5.57 8.14 10.10
CA SER A 251 -4.60 9.25 10.13
C SER A 251 -4.57 10.04 8.81
N LYS A 252 -4.79 9.35 7.68
CA LYS A 252 -4.89 9.96 6.35
C LYS A 252 -6.25 10.59 6.06
N ASN A 253 -7.33 10.06 6.63
CA ASN A 253 -8.71 10.45 6.32
C ASN A 253 -9.48 10.89 7.58
N ILE A 254 -9.63 12.21 7.75
CA ILE A 254 -10.30 12.82 8.92
C ILE A 254 -11.75 12.31 9.10
N SER A 255 -12.44 11.99 8.01
CA SER A 255 -13.81 11.45 8.03
C SER A 255 -13.93 10.11 8.77
N LEU A 256 -12.84 9.35 8.89
CA LEU A 256 -12.82 8.05 9.56
C LEU A 256 -12.53 8.16 11.07
N ARG A 257 -12.21 9.35 11.59
CA ARG A 257 -11.93 9.54 13.03
C ARG A 257 -13.01 8.99 13.97
N PRO A 258 -14.32 9.06 13.68
CA PRO A 258 -15.35 8.48 14.54
C PRO A 258 -15.23 6.95 14.74
N ILE A 259 -14.55 6.24 13.84
CA ILE A 259 -14.29 4.79 13.99
C ILE A 259 -13.39 4.53 15.19
N LEU A 260 -12.44 5.43 15.47
CA LEU A 260 -11.49 5.30 16.59
C LEU A 260 -12.21 5.23 17.94
N ASP A 261 -13.38 5.85 18.07
CA ASP A 261 -14.18 5.80 19.29
C ASP A 261 -14.76 4.41 19.56
N ARG A 262 -14.90 3.59 18.52
CA ARG A 262 -15.47 2.23 18.57
C ARG A 262 -14.41 1.13 18.71
N LEU A 263 -13.12 1.45 18.58
CA LEU A 263 -12.02 0.48 18.60
C LEU A 263 -11.60 -0.02 20.01
N GLY A 264 -12.40 0.20 21.05
CA GLY A 264 -12.00 -0.07 22.44
C GLY A 264 -11.58 -1.52 22.71
N GLU A 265 -12.35 -2.48 22.21
CA GLU A 265 -12.05 -3.91 22.38
C GLU A 265 -10.78 -4.33 21.63
N GLN A 266 -10.56 -3.77 20.44
CA GLN A 266 -9.40 -4.07 19.60
C GLN A 266 -8.12 -3.49 20.21
N ILE A 267 -8.19 -2.27 20.77
CA ILE A 267 -7.09 -1.64 21.50
C ILE A 267 -6.69 -2.52 22.70
N SER A 268 -7.68 -2.96 23.48
CA SER A 268 -7.48 -3.89 24.60
C SER A 268 -6.80 -5.18 24.14
N TYR A 269 -7.32 -5.82 23.09
CA TYR A 269 -6.77 -7.06 22.56
C TYR A 269 -5.31 -6.94 22.12
N ILE A 270 -4.99 -5.93 21.30
CA ILE A 270 -3.65 -5.72 20.76
C ILE A 270 -2.67 -5.33 21.88
N SER A 271 -3.12 -4.55 22.86
CA SER A 271 -2.29 -4.20 24.03
C SER A 271 -1.93 -5.44 24.84
N ARG A 272 -2.86 -6.38 25.03
CA ARG A 272 -2.58 -7.66 25.70
C ARG A 272 -1.65 -8.56 24.90
N ILE A 273 -1.79 -8.62 23.57
CA ILE A 273 -0.83 -9.35 22.71
C ILE A 273 0.58 -8.82 22.91
N PHE A 274 0.73 -7.49 23.02
CA PHE A 274 2.03 -6.86 23.19
C PHE A 274 2.61 -7.10 24.59
N CYS A 275 1.83 -6.94 25.66
CA CYS A 275 2.32 -6.95 27.04
C CYS A 275 2.28 -8.31 27.75
N ASP A 276 1.35 -9.19 27.38
CA ASP A 276 1.09 -10.46 28.09
C ASP A 276 1.46 -11.67 27.22
N PRO A 277 2.68 -12.22 27.39
CA PRO A 277 3.12 -13.38 26.63
C PRO A 277 2.30 -14.65 26.94
N THR A 278 1.48 -14.66 27.99
CA THR A 278 0.63 -15.81 28.35
C THR A 278 -0.75 -15.75 27.71
N PHE A 279 -1.18 -14.58 27.22
CA PHE A 279 -2.52 -14.40 26.67
C PHE A 279 -2.70 -15.12 25.32
N LYS A 280 -1.71 -15.01 24.44
CA LYS A 280 -1.61 -15.71 23.15
C LYS A 280 -0.16 -16.13 22.94
N PRO A 281 0.31 -17.20 23.60
CA PRO A 281 1.73 -17.54 23.67
C PRO A 281 2.35 -17.80 22.30
N GLU A 282 1.57 -18.28 21.33
CA GLU A 282 2.04 -18.51 19.97
C GLU A 282 2.44 -17.22 19.24
N ILE A 283 1.79 -16.10 19.55
CA ILE A 283 2.06 -14.78 18.94
C ILE A 283 2.99 -13.97 19.84
N GLY A 284 2.75 -13.93 21.15
CA GLY A 284 3.54 -13.17 22.11
C GLY A 284 5.02 -13.59 22.14
N ASN A 285 5.31 -14.88 21.94
CA ASN A 285 6.69 -15.38 21.86
C ASN A 285 7.41 -14.99 20.57
N SER A 286 6.69 -14.53 19.54
CA SER A 286 7.25 -14.21 18.22
C SER A 286 7.83 -12.78 18.11
N ASP A 287 7.82 -12.00 19.21
CA ASP A 287 8.31 -10.61 19.22
C ASP A 287 7.61 -9.76 18.14
N TYR A 288 6.28 -9.77 18.21
CA TYR A 288 5.39 -9.37 17.12
C TYR A 288 5.36 -7.84 16.92
N ILE A 289 5.98 -7.38 15.83
CA ILE A 289 6.19 -5.95 15.54
C ILE A 289 4.86 -5.23 15.22
N ASP A 290 3.88 -5.89 14.60
CA ASP A 290 2.65 -5.20 14.16
C ASP A 290 1.81 -4.69 15.34
N ALA A 291 1.84 -5.38 16.48
CA ALA A 291 1.22 -4.89 17.71
C ALA A 291 1.90 -3.60 18.21
N ALA A 292 3.24 -3.55 18.17
CA ALA A 292 3.99 -2.34 18.49
C ALA A 292 3.68 -1.21 17.48
N SER A 293 3.58 -1.51 16.19
CA SER A 293 3.21 -0.56 15.13
C SER A 293 1.81 0.02 15.33
N PHE A 294 0.83 -0.82 15.70
CA PHE A 294 -0.50 -0.36 16.07
C PHE A 294 -0.47 0.64 17.22
N LEU A 295 0.24 0.30 18.32
CA LEU A 295 0.34 1.15 19.51
C LEU A 295 1.06 2.47 19.22
N CYS A 296 2.10 2.45 18.37
CA CYS A 296 2.76 3.66 17.91
C CYS A 296 1.80 4.59 17.16
N GLU A 297 1.03 4.07 16.20
CA GLU A 297 0.05 4.86 15.46
C GLU A 297 -1.07 5.37 16.37
N LEU A 298 -1.54 4.56 17.33
CA LEU A 298 -2.53 4.97 18.33
C LEU A 298 -2.03 6.18 19.15
N SER A 299 -0.79 6.13 19.63
CA SER A 299 -0.20 7.22 20.45
C SER A 299 -0.11 8.57 19.71
N LYS A 300 0.07 8.53 18.39
CA LYS A 300 0.13 9.72 17.53
C LYS A 300 -1.26 10.21 17.18
N LEU A 301 -2.20 9.30 16.93
CA LEU A 301 -3.55 9.61 16.49
C LEU A 301 -4.46 10.08 17.63
N SER A 302 -4.37 9.44 18.80
CA SER A 302 -5.11 9.79 20.01
C SER A 302 -4.30 9.45 21.27
N LEU A 303 -3.59 10.47 21.77
CA LEU A 303 -2.80 10.35 23.00
C LEU A 303 -3.65 9.88 24.19
N GLN A 304 -4.88 10.38 24.32
CA GLN A 304 -5.76 9.98 25.44
C GLN A 304 -6.06 8.49 25.42
N LYS A 305 -6.47 7.93 24.27
CA LYS A 305 -6.78 6.50 24.16
C LYS A 305 -5.55 5.62 24.39
N PHE A 306 -4.38 6.08 23.95
CA PHE A 306 -3.13 5.40 24.27
C PHE A 306 -2.86 5.40 25.78
N VAL A 307 -2.98 6.55 26.45
CA VAL A 307 -2.78 6.67 27.90
C VAL A 307 -3.78 5.80 28.67
N ASP A 308 -5.04 5.75 28.26
CA ASP A 308 -6.05 4.89 28.88
C ASP A 308 -5.68 3.39 28.76
N ALA A 309 -5.15 2.99 27.61
CA ALA A 309 -4.65 1.63 27.38
C ALA A 309 -3.38 1.36 28.21
N ASP A 310 -2.44 2.29 28.24
CA ASP A 310 -1.20 2.16 29.01
C ASP A 310 -1.47 2.03 30.52
N ASN A 311 -2.39 2.83 31.06
CA ASN A 311 -2.85 2.71 32.45
C ASN A 311 -3.46 1.33 32.78
N SER A 312 -4.01 0.64 31.78
CA SER A 312 -4.66 -0.66 31.95
C SER A 312 -3.72 -1.85 31.75
N TYR A 313 -2.73 -1.71 30.86
CA TYR A 313 -1.88 -2.82 30.41
C TYR A 313 -0.39 -2.62 30.67
N HIS A 314 0.03 -1.46 31.20
CA HIS A 314 1.43 -1.14 31.50
C HIS A 314 2.35 -1.28 30.27
N ILE A 315 1.93 -0.70 29.14
CA ILE A 315 2.59 -0.81 27.83
C ILE A 315 3.99 -0.21 27.86
N ILE A 316 4.12 1.00 28.40
CA ILE A 316 5.39 1.72 28.48
C ILE A 316 6.35 1.02 29.43
N GLU A 317 5.88 0.62 30.62
CA GLU A 317 6.67 -0.12 31.61
C GLU A 317 7.19 -1.43 31.02
N HIS A 318 6.32 -2.20 30.36
CA HIS A 318 6.71 -3.42 29.66
C HIS A 318 7.80 -3.13 28.61
N ALA A 319 7.59 -2.14 27.74
CA ALA A 319 8.55 -1.80 26.70
C ALA A 319 9.91 -1.37 27.26
N ILE A 320 9.93 -0.58 28.33
CA ILE A 320 11.15 -0.17 29.04
C ILE A 320 11.86 -1.36 29.69
N SER A 321 11.12 -2.34 30.22
CA SER A 321 11.74 -3.52 30.85
C SER A 321 12.40 -4.46 29.83
N CYS A 322 11.89 -4.47 28.59
CA CYS A 322 12.21 -5.50 27.60
C CYS A 322 12.91 -5.00 26.33
N TYR A 323 13.16 -3.68 26.16
CA TYR A 323 13.74 -3.17 24.90
C TYR A 323 15.13 -3.73 24.56
N LEU A 324 15.95 -4.15 25.52
CA LEU A 324 17.25 -4.75 25.16
C LEU A 324 17.11 -6.14 24.52
N THR A 325 16.07 -6.89 24.88
CA THR A 325 15.85 -8.27 24.43
C THR A 325 14.85 -8.37 23.28
N HIS A 326 13.78 -7.57 23.29
CA HIS A 326 12.68 -7.63 22.33
C HIS A 326 12.73 -6.49 21.30
N LYS A 327 12.73 -6.82 20.00
CA LYS A 327 12.69 -5.87 18.89
C LYS A 327 11.38 -5.08 18.85
N SER A 328 10.25 -5.68 19.17
CA SER A 328 8.94 -5.00 19.23
C SER A 328 8.95 -3.88 20.27
N CYS A 329 9.51 -4.12 21.45
CA CYS A 329 9.70 -3.11 22.50
C CYS A 329 10.62 -1.97 22.05
N ARG A 330 11.76 -2.28 21.40
CA ARG A 330 12.61 -1.23 20.79
C ARG A 330 11.88 -0.44 19.74
N TYR A 331 11.14 -1.13 18.88
CA TYR A 331 10.38 -0.50 17.80
C TYR A 331 9.34 0.45 18.39
N LEU A 332 8.62 0.03 19.43
CA LEU A 332 7.65 0.87 20.12
C LEU A 332 8.31 2.15 20.67
N LEU A 333 9.36 2.00 21.49
CA LEU A 333 10.06 3.15 22.07
C LEU A 333 10.72 4.06 21.01
N SER A 334 11.04 3.52 19.83
CA SER A 334 11.62 4.28 18.71
C SER A 334 10.59 5.04 17.87
N ASN A 335 9.29 4.76 18.00
CA ASN A 335 8.27 5.31 17.09
C ASN A 335 7.01 5.83 17.78
N ILE A 336 6.84 5.57 19.08
CA ILE A 336 5.74 6.10 19.87
C ILE A 336 5.81 7.62 19.99
N ASN A 337 4.68 8.28 20.21
CA ASN A 337 4.66 9.71 20.54
C ASN A 337 5.55 9.97 21.77
N PRO A 338 6.64 10.72 21.66
CA PRO A 338 7.62 10.87 22.74
C PRO A 338 7.03 11.51 24.00
N SER A 339 5.93 12.29 23.89
CA SER A 339 5.28 12.89 25.06
C SER A 339 4.74 11.84 26.05
N THR A 340 4.51 10.59 25.61
CA THR A 340 4.09 9.50 26.51
C THR A 340 5.19 9.07 27.47
N LEU A 341 6.44 9.43 27.22
CA LEU A 341 7.59 9.03 28.02
C LEU A 341 8.01 10.11 29.02
N GLU A 342 7.36 11.29 29.02
CA GLU A 342 7.73 12.42 29.90
C GLU A 342 7.70 12.07 31.40
N SER A 343 6.82 11.16 31.83
CA SER A 343 6.72 10.72 33.23
C SER A 343 7.84 9.76 33.64
N GLU A 344 8.51 9.14 32.68
CA GLU A 344 9.48 8.05 32.89
C GLU A 344 10.89 8.57 33.22
N THR A 345 10.97 9.54 34.13
CA THR A 345 12.20 10.28 34.46
C THR A 345 13.36 9.37 34.90
N ILE A 346 13.09 8.27 35.60
CA ILE A 346 14.11 7.30 36.02
C ILE A 346 14.72 6.60 34.81
N PHE A 347 13.89 6.18 33.86
CA PHE A 347 14.36 5.56 32.62
C PHE A 347 15.16 6.58 31.80
N LEU A 348 14.61 7.77 31.59
CA LEU A 348 15.22 8.83 30.78
C LEU A 348 16.60 9.25 31.30
N LYS A 349 16.77 9.40 32.63
CA LYS A 349 18.05 9.79 33.24
C LYS A 349 19.11 8.71 33.15
N ASN A 350 18.72 7.44 33.16
CA ASN A 350 19.61 6.29 33.12
C ASN A 350 19.81 5.74 31.70
N PHE A 351 19.16 6.32 30.70
CA PHE A 351 19.18 5.81 29.33
C PHE A 351 20.56 5.99 28.70
N LYS A 352 21.15 4.87 28.25
CA LYS A 352 22.47 4.87 27.61
C LYS A 352 22.35 4.90 26.09
N LEU A 353 23.10 5.82 25.48
CA LEU A 353 23.21 5.91 24.03
C LEU A 353 24.23 4.89 23.51
N GLU A 354 23.73 3.92 22.75
CA GLU A 354 24.48 2.84 22.12
C GLU A 354 23.91 2.59 20.71
N GLY A 355 24.61 1.81 19.89
CA GLY A 355 24.13 1.51 18.52
C GLY A 355 22.72 0.89 18.51
N ILE A 356 22.41 -0.01 19.46
CA ILE A 356 21.08 -0.65 19.55
C ILE A 356 19.97 0.30 20.05
N THR A 357 20.32 1.37 20.77
CA THR A 357 19.38 2.32 21.37
C THR A 357 19.27 3.63 20.60
N THR A 358 20.04 3.79 19.52
CA THR A 358 20.10 5.01 18.70
C THR A 358 18.71 5.42 18.20
N SER A 359 17.89 4.49 17.70
CA SER A 359 16.55 4.83 17.18
C SER A 359 15.59 5.32 18.28
N ILE A 360 15.68 4.75 19.48
CA ILE A 360 14.92 5.20 20.65
C ILE A 360 15.36 6.62 21.00
N TYR A 361 16.67 6.86 21.02
CA TYR A 361 17.22 8.18 21.27
C TYR A 361 16.73 9.21 20.25
N CYS A 362 16.75 8.88 18.96
CA CYS A 362 16.22 9.73 17.89
C CYS A 362 14.75 10.13 18.09
N ASN A 363 13.95 9.25 18.70
CA ASN A 363 12.55 9.54 19.05
C ASN A 363 12.46 10.46 20.28
N LEU A 364 13.20 10.17 21.35
CA LEU A 364 13.19 10.96 22.58
C LEU A 364 13.55 12.43 22.35
N ILE A 365 14.49 12.71 21.44
CA ILE A 365 14.87 14.09 21.10
C ILE A 365 13.81 14.84 20.27
N GLN A 366 12.76 14.16 19.79
CA GLN A 366 11.60 14.80 19.15
C GLN A 366 10.66 15.46 20.17
N ASP A 367 10.90 15.32 21.48
CA ASP A 367 10.23 16.08 22.51
C ASP A 367 11.17 17.11 23.16
N SER A 368 10.71 18.36 23.29
CA SER A 368 11.53 19.45 23.81
C SER A 368 11.83 19.33 25.30
N LYS A 369 10.88 18.83 26.08
CA LYS A 369 11.01 18.72 27.53
C LYS A 369 11.93 17.57 27.89
N ILE A 370 11.76 16.42 27.23
CA ILE A 370 12.66 15.27 27.37
C ILE A 370 14.10 15.65 27.01
N LEU A 371 14.30 16.33 25.87
CA LEU A 371 15.64 16.74 25.44
C LEU A 371 16.29 17.76 26.40
N ALA A 372 15.52 18.70 26.95
CA ALA A 372 16.05 19.78 27.77
C ALA A 372 16.28 19.39 29.24
N GLU A 373 15.35 18.62 29.83
CA GLU A 373 15.25 18.46 31.28
C GLU A 373 15.62 17.05 31.78
N GLU A 374 15.36 16.01 30.97
CA GLU A 374 15.42 14.62 31.45
C GLU A 374 16.60 13.81 30.90
N LEU A 375 16.98 14.03 29.63
CA LEU A 375 18.11 13.32 29.04
C LEU A 375 19.45 13.87 29.54
N GLN A 376 20.25 13.03 30.22
CA GLN A 376 21.64 13.34 30.54
C GLN A 376 22.53 13.04 29.34
N ILE A 377 22.87 14.07 28.57
CA ILE A 377 23.54 13.91 27.27
C ILE A 377 24.98 14.40 27.36
N ASN A 378 25.91 13.50 27.06
CA ASN A 378 27.30 13.83 26.81
C ASN A 378 27.56 13.79 25.30
N THR A 379 27.98 14.91 24.70
CA THR A 379 28.30 14.98 23.27
C THR A 379 29.37 13.96 22.87
N ALA A 380 30.31 13.65 23.77
CA ALA A 380 31.34 12.65 23.53
C ALA A 380 30.79 11.25 23.30
N ASP A 381 29.59 10.93 23.81
CA ASP A 381 28.97 9.62 23.59
C ASP A 381 28.29 9.54 22.22
N ILE A 382 27.79 10.67 21.69
CA ILE A 382 27.29 10.78 20.31
C ILE A 382 28.45 10.63 19.31
N GLU A 383 29.61 11.23 19.60
CA GLU A 383 30.80 11.18 18.73
C GLU A 383 31.41 9.78 18.60
N LYS A 384 31.25 8.92 19.61
CA LYS A 384 31.74 7.54 19.61
C LYS A 384 30.88 6.58 18.78
N LEU A 385 29.72 7.01 18.30
CA LEU A 385 28.82 6.16 17.53
C LEU A 385 29.41 5.85 16.14
N SER A 386 28.85 4.82 15.50
CA SER A 386 29.11 4.58 14.07
C SER A 386 28.72 5.82 13.27
N VAL A 387 29.43 6.10 12.16
CA VAL A 387 29.13 7.28 11.31
C VAL A 387 27.66 7.29 10.88
N SER A 388 27.09 6.11 10.56
CA SER A 388 25.67 5.99 10.22
C SER A 388 24.75 6.43 11.37
N ASP A 389 25.01 6.01 12.60
CA ASP A 389 24.16 6.31 13.75
C ASP A 389 24.34 7.76 14.23
N PHE A 390 25.56 8.27 14.17
CA PHE A 390 25.86 9.69 14.36
C PHE A 390 25.02 10.57 13.41
N LEU A 391 25.00 10.25 12.11
CA LEU A 391 24.23 11.00 11.12
C LEU A 391 22.71 10.90 11.37
N LYS A 392 22.20 9.76 11.85
CA LYS A 392 20.77 9.63 12.20
C LYS A 392 20.39 10.58 13.34
N ILE A 393 21.21 10.67 14.39
CA ILE A 393 20.95 11.56 15.53
C ILE A 393 20.98 13.02 15.07
N LEU A 394 21.98 13.39 14.27
CA LEU A 394 22.06 14.75 13.72
C LEU A 394 20.82 15.09 12.88
N LEU A 395 20.39 14.19 12.01
CA LEU A 395 19.18 14.40 11.21
C LEU A 395 17.95 14.66 12.09
N SER A 396 17.76 13.82 13.11
CA SER A 396 16.68 13.95 14.08
C SER A 396 16.72 15.27 14.87
N LEU A 397 17.91 15.79 15.22
CA LEU A 397 18.06 17.09 15.88
C LEU A 397 17.72 18.26 14.94
N VAL A 398 18.17 18.19 13.69
CA VAL A 398 17.97 19.27 12.72
C VAL A 398 16.50 19.40 12.29
N HIS A 399 15.71 18.33 12.38
CA HIS A 399 14.28 18.38 12.09
C HIS A 399 13.48 19.24 13.08
N THR A 400 13.96 19.43 14.31
CA THR A 400 13.24 20.19 15.34
C THR A 400 13.90 21.54 15.61
N LYS A 401 13.10 22.58 15.89
CA LYS A 401 13.64 23.95 16.10
C LYS A 401 14.57 24.02 17.32
N TYR A 402 14.19 23.36 18.40
CA TYR A 402 14.96 23.34 19.65
C TYR A 402 16.16 22.38 19.55
N GLY A 403 16.05 21.27 18.81
CA GLY A 403 17.17 20.40 18.49
C GLY A 403 18.23 21.13 17.65
N LEU A 404 17.81 21.90 16.65
CA LEU A 404 18.69 22.77 15.87
C LEU A 404 19.41 23.82 16.73
N HIS A 405 18.67 24.46 17.65
CA HIS A 405 19.23 25.44 18.56
C HIS A 405 20.28 24.81 19.51
N LYS A 406 19.96 23.65 20.09
CA LYS A 406 20.89 22.89 20.94
C LYS A 406 22.13 22.44 20.17
N LEU A 407 21.95 21.94 18.94
CA LEU A 407 23.04 21.52 18.06
C LEU A 407 23.99 22.68 17.70
N THR A 408 23.45 23.86 17.43
CA THR A 408 24.24 25.02 16.98
C THR A 408 24.94 25.78 18.10
N ARG A 409 24.34 25.81 19.30
CA ARG A 409 24.87 26.57 20.45
C ARG A 409 25.63 25.71 21.45
N ASP A 410 25.02 24.60 21.87
CA ASP A 410 25.53 23.80 23.00
C ASP A 410 26.38 22.64 22.51
N TRP A 411 26.04 22.05 21.36
CA TRP A 411 26.71 20.87 20.79
C TRP A 411 27.41 21.17 19.46
N SER A 412 27.97 22.37 19.35
CA SER A 412 28.71 22.82 18.16
C SER A 412 29.86 21.90 17.71
N PRO A 413 30.55 21.10 18.58
CA PRO A 413 31.53 20.11 18.13
C PRO A 413 30.95 19.07 17.17
N LEU A 414 29.68 18.69 17.33
CA LEU A 414 29.04 17.72 16.44
C LEU A 414 28.89 18.25 15.00
N ILE A 415 28.69 19.56 14.83
CA ILE A 415 28.67 20.19 13.49
C ILE A 415 30.07 20.17 12.88
N THR A 416 31.11 20.36 13.69
CA THR A 416 32.49 20.26 13.22
C THR A 416 32.78 18.85 12.73
N ASN A 417 32.46 17.83 13.53
CA ASN A 417 32.63 16.43 13.14
C ASN A 417 31.81 16.08 11.88
N LEU A 418 30.59 16.60 11.73
CA LEU A 418 29.79 16.42 10.51
C LEU A 418 30.54 16.91 9.26
N LEU A 419 31.12 18.10 9.34
CA LEU A 419 31.87 18.72 8.24
C LEU A 419 33.17 17.95 7.95
N ASP A 420 33.83 17.43 8.97
CA ASP A 420 35.10 16.71 8.87
C ASP A 420 34.99 15.29 8.28
N ILE A 421 33.79 14.70 8.22
CA ILE A 421 33.55 13.40 7.55
C ILE A 421 33.75 13.55 6.04
N ASN A 422 34.97 13.36 5.55
CA ASN A 422 35.31 13.42 4.13
C ASN A 422 35.54 12.02 3.54
N ASP A 423 35.69 11.94 2.22
CA ASP A 423 36.06 10.70 1.49
C ASP A 423 35.14 9.49 1.76
N ILE A 424 33.83 9.72 1.77
CA ILE A 424 32.83 8.67 2.01
C ILE A 424 32.69 7.78 0.76
N LEU A 425 33.10 6.51 0.87
CA LEU A 425 32.92 5.50 -0.18
C LEU A 425 31.53 4.84 -0.18
N ASP A 426 30.88 4.81 0.99
CA ASP A 426 29.56 4.18 1.19
C ASP A 426 28.43 5.12 0.74
N SER A 427 27.62 4.68 -0.23
CA SER A 427 26.52 5.46 -0.79
C SER A 427 25.44 5.81 0.23
N ASP A 428 25.18 4.95 1.21
CA ASP A 428 24.15 5.18 2.22
C ASP A 428 24.61 6.22 3.24
N ILE A 429 25.88 6.18 3.63
CA ILE A 429 26.49 7.19 4.51
C ILE A 429 26.54 8.54 3.79
N TRP A 430 26.90 8.55 2.50
CA TRP A 430 26.90 9.76 1.69
C TRP A 430 25.51 10.39 1.63
N ARG A 431 24.49 9.58 1.34
CA ARG A 431 23.09 10.04 1.27
C ARG A 431 22.61 10.59 2.61
N LYS A 432 22.87 9.90 3.72
CA LYS A 432 22.51 10.38 5.07
C LYS A 432 23.21 11.71 5.40
N LYS A 433 24.51 11.84 5.09
CA LYS A 433 25.23 13.11 5.28
C LYS A 433 24.60 14.21 4.44
N LEU A 434 24.30 13.93 3.18
CA LEU A 434 23.65 14.89 2.29
C LEU A 434 22.28 15.34 2.82
N ASP A 435 21.48 14.41 3.39
CA ASP A 435 20.18 14.74 3.97
C ASP A 435 20.34 15.68 5.18
N VAL A 436 21.30 15.43 6.08
CA VAL A 436 21.60 16.33 7.22
C VAL A 436 22.07 17.70 6.75
N VAL A 437 23.01 17.74 5.81
CA VAL A 437 23.58 18.99 5.28
C VAL A 437 22.52 19.80 4.52
N ARG A 438 21.65 19.14 3.75
CA ARG A 438 20.52 19.77 3.05
C ARG A 438 19.56 20.42 4.04
N GLU A 439 19.17 19.71 5.09
CA GLU A 439 18.27 20.26 6.11
C GLU A 439 18.87 21.47 6.83
N LEU A 440 20.19 21.45 7.11
CA LEU A 440 20.90 22.60 7.66
C LEU A 440 20.98 23.76 6.67
N TYR A 441 21.19 23.48 5.39
CA TYR A 441 21.22 24.48 4.31
C TYR A 441 19.87 25.17 4.12
N ASP A 442 18.78 24.42 4.17
CA ASP A 442 17.42 24.97 4.10
C ASP A 442 17.12 25.87 5.30
N LYS A 443 17.74 25.58 6.46
CA LYS A 443 17.64 26.35 7.70
C LYS A 443 18.83 27.30 7.92
N ARG A 444 19.59 27.65 6.87
CA ARG A 444 20.86 28.41 6.97
C ARG A 444 20.77 29.78 7.65
N SER A 445 19.59 30.40 7.70
CA SER A 445 19.36 31.66 8.41
C SER A 445 19.33 31.51 9.94
N GLN A 446 19.12 30.28 10.44
CA GLN A 446 18.94 29.98 11.87
C GLN A 446 20.21 29.42 12.52
N ILE A 447 21.21 29.05 11.72
CA ILE A 447 22.44 28.36 12.20
C ILE A 447 23.65 29.29 12.38
N GLY A 448 23.47 30.60 12.17
CA GLY A 448 24.47 31.63 12.47
C GLY A 448 25.83 31.39 11.81
N VAL A 449 26.89 31.24 12.62
CA VAL A 449 28.28 31.09 12.17
C VAL A 449 28.54 29.87 11.30
N TRP A 450 27.64 28.88 11.32
CA TRP A 450 27.76 27.65 10.53
C TRP A 450 27.24 27.81 9.09
N SER A 451 26.51 28.89 8.81
CA SER A 451 25.82 29.10 7.53
C SER A 451 26.75 28.96 6.32
N GLN A 452 27.87 29.69 6.33
CA GLN A 452 28.83 29.67 5.23
C GLN A 452 29.42 28.27 4.99
N LYS A 453 29.89 27.61 6.05
CA LYS A 453 30.50 26.27 5.94
C LYS A 453 29.52 25.21 5.43
N ILE A 454 28.25 25.31 5.82
CA ILE A 454 27.21 24.39 5.34
C ILE A 454 26.88 24.64 3.87
N VAL A 455 26.84 25.90 3.42
CA VAL A 455 26.65 26.25 2.00
C VAL A 455 27.78 25.69 1.14
N GLU A 456 29.03 25.86 1.60
CA GLU A 456 30.21 25.32 0.92
C GLU A 456 30.18 23.79 0.86
N ALA A 457 29.90 23.13 1.98
CA ALA A 457 29.78 21.67 2.05
C ALA A 457 28.65 21.12 1.17
N TYR A 458 27.48 21.74 1.19
CA TYR A 458 26.35 21.36 0.33
C TYR A 458 26.69 21.51 -1.16
N GLY A 459 27.35 22.61 -1.52
CA GLY A 459 27.85 22.85 -2.88
C GLY A 459 28.82 21.78 -3.35
N LEU A 460 29.82 21.47 -2.53
CA LEU A 460 30.81 20.42 -2.80
C LEU A 460 30.15 19.04 -2.99
N MET A 461 29.20 18.68 -2.12
CA MET A 461 28.53 17.38 -2.20
C MET A 461 27.60 17.26 -3.41
N ARG A 462 26.96 18.34 -3.85
CA ARG A 462 26.04 18.29 -4.99
C ARG A 462 26.75 18.42 -6.34
N ASN A 463 27.76 19.30 -6.42
CA ASN A 463 28.36 19.73 -7.68
C ASN A 463 29.81 19.27 -7.86
N GLY A 464 30.43 18.64 -6.85
CA GLY A 464 31.84 18.26 -6.85
C GLY A 464 32.81 19.44 -6.64
N HIS A 465 32.32 20.69 -6.66
CA HIS A 465 33.09 21.92 -6.50
C HIS A 465 32.34 22.92 -5.60
N PRO A 466 33.04 23.85 -4.93
CA PRO A 466 32.38 24.86 -4.08
C PRO A 466 31.45 25.76 -4.91
N ILE A 467 30.30 26.16 -4.34
CA ILE A 467 29.47 27.20 -4.95
C ILE A 467 30.19 28.54 -4.76
N THR A 468 30.74 29.08 -5.84
CA THR A 468 31.22 30.47 -5.86
C THR A 468 30.03 31.41 -5.77
N SER A 469 30.00 32.30 -4.76
CA SER A 469 29.02 33.38 -4.73
C SER A 469 29.22 34.24 -5.97
N GLU A 470 28.21 34.34 -6.84
CA GLU A 470 28.16 35.44 -7.79
C GLU A 470 28.10 36.73 -6.98
N ALA A 471 29.18 37.51 -7.03
CA ALA A 471 29.19 38.85 -6.49
C ALA A 471 28.15 39.68 -7.25
N ASP A 472 27.29 40.41 -6.53
CA ASP A 472 26.46 41.48 -7.07
C ASP A 472 27.36 42.40 -7.91
N VAL A 473 27.21 42.33 -9.23
CA VAL A 473 27.77 43.33 -10.13
C VAL A 473 26.94 44.59 -9.90
N MET A 474 27.46 45.50 -9.06
CA MET A 474 27.00 46.88 -9.07
C MET A 474 27.18 47.41 -10.50
N ASP A 475 26.06 47.67 -11.17
CA ASP A 475 26.02 48.52 -12.36
C ASP A 475 26.56 49.89 -11.98
N THR A 476 27.87 50.05 -12.17
CA THR A 476 28.52 51.36 -12.22
C THR A 476 28.39 51.87 -13.65
N THR A 477 27.16 52.20 -14.03
CA THR A 477 26.94 53.19 -15.08
C THR A 477 26.91 54.56 -14.42
N GLY A 478 27.94 55.34 -14.69
CA GLY A 478 27.85 56.79 -14.63
C GLY A 478 28.65 57.36 -15.80
N PRO A 479 28.60 58.68 -16.01
CA PRO A 479 27.47 59.60 -15.97
C PRO A 479 26.66 59.64 -17.27
#